data_AF-A0A925WSN0-F1
#
_entry.id   AF-A0A925WSN0-F1
#
_cell.length_a   1.000
_cell.length_b   1.000
_cell.length_c   1.000
_cell.angle_alpha   90.00
_cell.angle_beta   90.00
_cell.angle_gamma   90.00
#
_symmetry.space_group_name_H-M   'P 1'
#
loop_
_entity.id
_entity.type
_entity.pdbx_description
1 polymer ?
#
loop_
_entity_poly.entity_id
_entity_poly.type
_entity_poly.pdbx_seq_one_letter_code
_entity_poly.pdbx_strand_id
1 'polypeptide(L)'
;MPKLPPKIALYPITFFTASTLSTILFALTSVSQAQTDQLPQVSQIPSRGSSKSQGTELAVAIKAFNAKSVGDPIGKQQSPLTDEDVVAAIRLMDRKDHPLAPDTIFSSLERIAQTNKLSAGVEFEALTSLDPGGDFVFDTWYVRINLPKEDGGIYSFPVRSRIVRSRPVAEVARDLEVQLQAMPQFPGRYRLEERLQLLKGRTLLAARH
;
A
#
# COMPACT_ATOMS: atom_id res chain seq x y z
N MET A 1 -26.15 -29.08 -16.19
CA MET A 1 -25.49 -28.30 -15.13
C MET A 1 -24.51 -27.34 -15.79
N PRO A 2 -24.70 -26.02 -15.70
CA PRO A 2 -23.77 -25.07 -16.31
C PRO A 2 -22.44 -25.09 -15.54
N LYS A 3 -21.34 -25.20 -16.29
CA LYS A 3 -19.96 -25.20 -15.80
C LYS A 3 -19.65 -23.79 -15.25
N LEU A 4 -19.31 -23.68 -13.96
CA LEU A 4 -18.81 -22.44 -13.37
C LEU A 4 -17.52 -22.00 -14.09
N PRO A 5 -17.34 -20.71 -14.40
CA PRO A 5 -16.11 -20.22 -15.00
C PRO A 5 -14.93 -20.32 -14.01
N PRO A 6 -13.70 -20.49 -14.51
CA PRO A 6 -12.51 -20.61 -13.67
C PRO A 6 -12.26 -19.32 -12.87
N LYS A 7 -11.79 -19.47 -11.62
CA LYS A 7 -11.34 -18.37 -10.77
C LYS A 7 -10.27 -17.55 -11.50
N ILE A 8 -10.57 -16.29 -11.77
CA ILE A 8 -9.62 -15.33 -12.34
C ILE A 8 -8.57 -15.04 -11.27
N ALA A 9 -7.36 -15.55 -11.45
CA ALA A 9 -6.21 -15.14 -10.67
C ALA A 9 -5.87 -13.68 -11.01
N LEU A 10 -6.19 -12.77 -10.09
CA LEU A 10 -5.82 -11.36 -10.19
C LEU A 10 -4.32 -11.24 -9.93
N TYR A 11 -3.52 -11.18 -10.98
CA TYR A 11 -2.10 -10.85 -10.88
C TYR A 11 -1.95 -9.36 -10.52
N PRO A 12 -1.16 -9.00 -9.50
CA PRO A 12 -0.94 -7.60 -9.16
C PRO A 12 -0.01 -6.94 -10.18
N ILE A 13 -0.55 -5.99 -10.94
CA ILE A 13 0.25 -4.96 -11.62
C ILE A 13 0.79 -4.04 -10.52
N THR A 14 2.10 -4.00 -10.36
CA THR A 14 2.81 -3.19 -9.38
C THR A 14 2.72 -1.70 -9.72
N PHE A 15 1.94 -0.94 -8.96
CA PHE A 15 2.00 0.52 -8.95
C PHE A 15 2.85 0.97 -7.76
N PHE A 16 4.06 1.46 -8.03
CA PHE A 16 4.91 2.13 -7.04
C PHE A 16 4.39 3.56 -6.87
N THR A 17 3.78 3.86 -5.73
CA THR A 17 3.40 5.24 -5.38
C THR A 17 4.59 5.92 -4.69
N ALA A 18 5.05 7.03 -5.26
CA ALA A 18 6.10 7.84 -4.68
C ALA A 18 5.53 8.62 -3.47
N SER A 19 5.98 8.26 -2.26
CA SER A 19 5.67 8.99 -1.04
C SER A 19 6.47 10.31 -1.03
N THR A 20 5.77 11.44 -1.00
CA THR A 20 6.37 12.76 -0.89
C THR A 20 6.78 13.03 0.56
N LEU A 21 8.08 13.20 0.79
CA LEU A 21 8.65 13.66 2.05
C LEU A 21 8.27 15.13 2.26
N SER A 22 7.44 15.40 3.28
CA SER A 22 7.19 16.76 3.76
C SER A 22 8.24 17.12 4.82
N THR A 23 9.18 17.98 4.44
CA THR A 23 10.22 18.50 5.33
C THR A 23 9.60 19.55 6.27
N ILE A 24 9.51 19.23 7.57
CA ILE A 24 9.15 20.21 8.60
C ILE A 24 10.42 20.96 9.01
N LEU A 25 10.43 22.28 8.77
CA LEU A 25 11.47 23.22 9.18
C LEU A 25 11.16 23.72 10.60
N PHE A 26 11.94 23.30 11.60
CA PHE A 26 11.99 23.96 12.92
C PHE A 26 13.37 24.60 13.07
N ALA A 27 13.43 25.92 13.08
CA ALA A 27 14.61 26.66 13.54
C ALA A 27 14.23 27.40 14.83
N LEU A 28 14.89 26.98 15.91
CA LEU A 28 14.75 27.47 17.27
C LEU A 28 15.27 28.90 17.42
N THR A 29 14.57 29.69 18.23
CA THR A 29 15.09 30.89 18.89
C THR A 29 16.13 30.50 19.94
N SER A 30 17.36 31.03 19.84
CA SER A 30 18.40 30.91 20.85
C SER A 30 18.59 32.23 21.62
N VAL A 31 18.49 32.14 22.94
CA VAL A 31 18.78 33.20 23.92
C VAL A 31 20.17 32.95 24.53
N SER A 32 21.00 33.99 24.46
CA SER A 32 22.05 34.50 25.37
C SER A 32 22.85 33.58 26.34
N GLN A 33 24.17 33.56 26.06
CA GLN A 33 25.38 33.76 26.90
C GLN A 33 25.81 32.90 28.12
N ALA A 34 27.05 32.39 27.97
CA ALA A 34 28.27 32.54 28.81
C ALA A 34 28.74 31.42 29.78
N GLN A 35 30.04 31.06 29.58
CA GLN A 35 31.11 30.59 30.51
C GLN A 35 30.84 29.31 31.36
N THR A 36 31.77 28.38 31.61
CA THR A 36 33.24 28.43 31.88
C THR A 36 33.81 26.99 31.82
N ASP A 37 35.07 26.87 31.39
CA ASP A 37 36.15 25.93 31.78
C ASP A 37 35.95 24.48 32.32
N GLN A 38 36.84 23.61 31.80
CA GLN A 38 37.44 22.36 32.35
C GLN A 38 36.85 20.97 32.06
N LEU A 39 37.74 20.10 31.53
CA LEU A 39 37.66 18.64 31.30
C LEU A 39 37.65 17.84 32.63
N PRO A 40 37.05 16.63 32.67
CA PRO A 40 37.92 15.43 32.57
C PRO A 40 37.29 14.22 31.82
N GLN A 41 38.17 13.31 31.38
CA GLN A 41 37.83 12.01 30.78
C GLN A 41 37.16 11.07 31.80
N VAL A 42 36.07 10.39 31.42
CA VAL A 42 35.66 9.08 31.97
C VAL A 42 34.97 8.24 30.89
N SER A 43 35.49 7.02 30.75
CA SER A 43 34.96 5.81 30.13
C SER A 43 33.44 5.69 30.00
N GLN A 44 32.99 5.33 28.80
CA GLN A 44 32.21 4.12 28.48
C GLN A 44 31.60 4.31 27.08
N ILE A 45 32.11 3.57 26.09
CA ILE A 45 31.33 3.32 24.87
C ILE A 45 30.36 2.20 25.25
N PRO A 46 29.05 2.44 25.43
CA PRO A 46 28.12 1.33 25.40
C PRO A 46 28.14 0.81 23.96
N SER A 47 28.72 -0.38 23.85
CA SER A 47 28.57 -1.32 22.75
C SER A 47 27.20 -1.13 22.09
N ARG A 48 27.22 -0.90 20.77
CA ARG A 48 26.06 -0.81 19.90
C ARG A 48 25.37 -2.17 19.92
N GLY A 49 24.62 -2.41 21.00
CA GLY A 49 23.72 -3.52 21.16
C GLY A 49 22.76 -3.45 19.99
N SER A 50 22.84 -4.46 19.14
CA SER A 50 21.88 -4.80 18.12
C SER A 50 20.48 -4.73 18.71
N SER A 51 19.81 -3.59 18.53
CA SER A 51 18.41 -3.45 18.89
C SER A 51 17.65 -4.40 17.99
N LYS A 52 17.29 -5.57 18.54
CA LYS A 52 16.16 -6.36 18.02
C LYS A 52 15.03 -5.35 17.81
N SER A 53 14.71 -5.04 16.56
CA SER A 53 13.68 -4.05 16.24
C SER A 53 12.41 -4.50 16.95
N GLN A 54 12.01 -3.79 18.00
CA GLN A 54 10.75 -4.06 18.65
C GLN A 54 9.68 -3.79 17.59
N GLY A 55 8.96 -4.84 17.18
CA GLY A 55 7.91 -4.75 16.18
C GLY A 55 6.86 -3.70 16.56
N THR A 56 6.22 -3.09 15.57
CA THR A 56 5.17 -2.09 15.78
C THR A 56 3.89 -2.79 16.25
N GLU A 57 3.21 -2.25 17.26
CA GLU A 57 1.89 -2.76 17.66
C GLU A 57 0.89 -2.66 16.48
N LEU A 58 0.14 -3.72 16.24
CA LEU A 58 -0.82 -3.82 15.12
C LEU A 58 -1.81 -2.67 15.12
N ALA A 59 -2.39 -2.36 16.28
CA ALA A 59 -3.32 -1.26 16.48
C ALA A 59 -2.73 0.10 16.07
N VAL A 60 -1.42 0.32 16.29
CA VAL A 60 -0.75 1.58 15.91
C VAL A 60 -0.63 1.68 14.40
N ALA A 61 -0.26 0.59 13.73
CA ALA A 61 -0.17 0.55 12.27
C ALA A 61 -1.55 0.71 11.60
N ILE A 62 -2.59 0.06 12.16
CA ILE A 62 -3.97 0.21 11.70
C ILE A 62 -4.45 1.64 11.88
N LYS A 63 -4.18 2.27 13.04
CA LYS A 63 -4.51 3.69 13.27
C LYS A 63 -3.84 4.60 12.25
N ALA A 64 -2.56 4.38 11.95
CA ALA A 64 -1.84 5.15 10.94
C ALA A 64 -2.42 4.94 9.53
N PHE A 65 -2.78 3.70 9.18
CA PHE A 65 -3.45 3.39 7.91
C PHE A 65 -4.80 4.12 7.80
N ASN A 66 -5.66 3.98 8.82
CA ASN A 66 -6.98 4.60 8.85
C ASN A 66 -6.90 6.14 8.76
N ALA A 67 -5.93 6.76 9.43
CA ALA A 67 -5.71 8.20 9.34
C ALA A 67 -5.35 8.64 7.91
N LYS A 68 -4.53 7.87 7.19
CA LYS A 68 -4.24 8.13 5.77
C LYS A 68 -5.48 7.95 4.89
N SER A 69 -6.32 6.96 5.19
CA SER A 69 -7.53 6.66 4.40
C SER A 69 -8.54 7.80 4.39
N VAL A 70 -8.56 8.70 5.39
CA VAL A 70 -9.44 9.88 5.42
C VAL A 70 -9.15 10.86 4.29
N GLY A 71 -7.90 10.93 3.82
CA GLY A 71 -7.51 11.76 2.68
C GLY A 71 -7.85 11.16 1.32
N ASP A 72 -8.18 9.86 1.27
CA ASP A 72 -8.49 9.15 0.02
C ASP A 72 -9.98 9.33 -0.36
N PRO A 73 -10.31 9.70 -1.62
CA PRO A 73 -11.70 9.89 -2.05
C PRO A 73 -12.61 8.67 -1.85
N ILE A 74 -12.07 7.46 -2.01
CA ILE A 74 -12.78 6.20 -1.79
C ILE A 74 -12.64 5.80 -0.32
N GLY A 75 -11.43 5.85 0.23
CA GLY A 75 -11.09 5.40 1.58
C GLY A 75 -11.89 6.08 2.68
N LYS A 76 -12.15 7.39 2.55
CA LYS A 76 -12.96 8.15 3.53
C LYS A 76 -14.41 7.66 3.68
N GLN A 77 -14.91 6.91 2.69
CA GLN A 77 -16.27 6.35 2.69
C GLN A 77 -16.30 4.91 3.20
N GLN A 78 -15.14 4.33 3.52
CA GLN A 78 -15.03 2.95 3.97
C GLN A 78 -14.98 2.89 5.50
N SER A 79 -15.51 1.80 6.04
CA SER A 79 -15.33 1.51 7.46
C SER A 79 -13.84 1.41 7.78
N PRO A 80 -13.39 1.95 8.93
CA PRO A 80 -12.02 1.78 9.40
C PRO A 80 -11.63 0.29 9.44
N LEU A 81 -10.36 0.01 9.18
CA LEU A 81 -9.79 -1.30 9.42
C LEU A 81 -9.67 -1.54 10.94
N THR A 82 -9.94 -2.77 11.39
CA THR A 82 -9.81 -3.18 12.79
C THR A 82 -8.78 -4.29 12.96
N ASP A 83 -8.32 -4.50 14.19
CA ASP A 83 -7.40 -5.60 14.53
C ASP A 83 -8.05 -6.95 14.20
N GLU A 84 -9.35 -7.10 14.48
CA GLU A 84 -10.12 -8.32 14.20
C GLU A 84 -10.17 -8.63 12.71
N ASP A 85 -10.34 -7.63 11.85
CA ASP A 85 -10.31 -7.83 10.39
C ASP A 85 -8.98 -8.43 9.93
N VAL A 86 -7.87 -7.89 10.44
CA VAL A 86 -6.52 -8.33 10.07
C VAL A 86 -6.29 -9.76 10.56
N VAL A 87 -6.61 -10.03 11.83
CA VAL A 87 -6.42 -11.36 12.42
C VAL A 87 -7.31 -12.39 11.72
N ALA A 88 -8.56 -12.06 11.42
CA ALA A 88 -9.47 -12.93 10.68
C ALA A 88 -8.96 -13.22 9.27
N ALA A 89 -8.52 -12.19 8.54
CA ALA A 89 -7.97 -12.35 7.19
C ALA A 89 -6.72 -13.24 7.17
N ILE A 90 -5.81 -13.05 8.14
CA ILE A 90 -4.62 -13.89 8.29
C ILE A 90 -5.01 -15.35 8.54
N ARG A 91 -5.96 -15.59 9.45
CA ARG A 91 -6.41 -16.96 9.79
C ARG A 91 -7.17 -17.64 8.66
N LEU A 92 -7.83 -16.87 7.80
CA LEU A 92 -8.55 -17.39 6.63
C LEU A 92 -7.62 -17.72 5.45
N MET A 93 -6.38 -17.23 5.46
CA MET A 93 -5.44 -17.36 4.35
C MET A 93 -5.12 -18.82 4.01
N ASP A 94 -5.32 -19.24 2.77
CA ASP A 94 -4.87 -20.54 2.27
C ASP A 94 -3.50 -20.40 1.59
N ARG A 95 -2.51 -21.18 2.04
CA ARG A 95 -1.17 -21.20 1.46
C ARG A 95 -1.18 -21.55 -0.03
N LYS A 96 -2.17 -22.33 -0.48
CA LYS A 96 -2.31 -22.76 -1.88
C LYS A 96 -2.60 -21.61 -2.84
N ASP A 97 -3.19 -20.52 -2.34
CA ASP A 97 -3.46 -19.32 -3.14
C ASP A 97 -2.17 -18.49 -3.36
N HIS A 98 -1.09 -18.82 -2.65
CA HIS A 98 0.17 -18.08 -2.66
C HIS A 98 1.40 -19.01 -2.78
N PRO A 99 1.53 -19.79 -3.88
CA PRO A 99 2.55 -20.83 -4.01
C PRO A 99 3.99 -20.31 -4.06
N LEU A 100 4.19 -19.02 -4.33
CA LEU A 100 5.51 -18.38 -4.37
C LEU A 100 5.96 -17.83 -3.01
N ALA A 101 5.07 -17.79 -2.01
CA ALA A 101 5.42 -17.31 -0.67
C ALA A 101 6.06 -18.46 0.13
N PRO A 102 7.27 -18.28 0.70
CA PRO A 102 7.89 -19.29 1.54
C PRO A 102 7.19 -19.42 2.89
N ASP A 103 7.36 -20.56 3.56
CA ASP A 103 6.75 -20.83 4.88
C ASP A 103 7.13 -19.79 5.95
N THR A 104 8.27 -19.12 5.81
CA THR A 104 8.71 -18.03 6.70
C THR A 104 7.75 -16.84 6.66
N ILE A 105 7.14 -16.56 5.50
CA ILE A 105 6.15 -15.48 5.34
C ILE A 105 4.85 -15.85 6.04
N PHE A 106 4.36 -17.08 5.87
CA PHE A 106 3.16 -17.54 6.59
C PHE A 106 3.38 -17.60 8.10
N SER A 107 4.57 -18.04 8.53
CA SER A 107 4.95 -18.00 9.95
C SER A 107 4.98 -16.58 10.51
N SER A 108 5.37 -15.59 9.70
CA SER A 108 5.32 -14.18 10.07
C SER A 108 3.88 -13.68 10.21
N LEU A 109 2.99 -14.03 9.27
CA LEU A 109 1.57 -13.71 9.34
C LEU A 109 0.92 -14.35 10.59
N GLU A 110 1.15 -15.64 10.82
CA GLU A 110 0.65 -16.35 12.02
C GLU A 110 1.12 -15.67 13.31
N ARG A 111 2.39 -15.23 13.37
CA ARG A 111 2.92 -14.47 14.51
C ARG A 111 2.20 -13.14 14.71
N ILE A 112 1.88 -12.42 13.63
CA ILE A 112 1.08 -11.18 13.72
C ILE A 112 -0.28 -11.50 14.35
N ALA A 113 -0.96 -12.55 13.89
CA ALA A 113 -2.27 -12.95 14.41
C ALA A 113 -2.27 -13.48 15.85
N GLN A 114 -1.11 -13.90 16.36
CA GLN A 114 -0.94 -14.36 17.75
C GLN A 114 -0.52 -13.25 18.70
N THR A 115 0.32 -12.33 18.23
CA THR A 115 0.98 -11.34 19.09
C THR A 115 0.41 -9.93 18.95
N ASN A 116 -0.40 -9.67 17.90
CA ASN A 116 -0.83 -8.34 17.49
C ASN A 116 0.35 -7.38 17.29
N LYS A 117 1.49 -7.88 16.78
CA LYS A 117 2.67 -7.08 16.48
C LYS A 117 3.14 -7.33 15.06
N LEU A 118 3.38 -6.25 14.33
CA LEU A 118 3.98 -6.25 13.01
C LEU A 118 5.50 -6.34 13.12
N SER A 119 6.12 -7.21 12.32
CA SER A 119 7.57 -7.21 12.14
C SER A 119 8.02 -5.95 11.39
N ALA A 120 9.31 -5.64 11.48
CA ALA A 120 9.87 -4.46 10.80
C ALA A 120 9.64 -4.53 9.28
N GLY A 121 9.23 -3.39 8.71
CA GLY A 121 8.94 -3.24 7.28
C GLY A 121 7.57 -3.77 6.84
N VAL A 122 6.78 -4.38 7.73
CA VAL A 122 5.40 -4.76 7.42
C VAL A 122 4.49 -3.53 7.48
N GLU A 123 3.68 -3.35 6.44
CA GLU A 123 2.78 -2.20 6.33
C GLU A 123 1.44 -2.56 5.67
N PHE A 124 0.47 -1.65 5.78
CA PHE A 124 -0.81 -1.75 5.09
C PHE A 124 -0.84 -0.80 3.89
N GLU A 125 -1.43 -1.27 2.81
CA GLU A 125 -1.66 -0.49 1.58
C GLU A 125 -3.09 -0.71 1.10
N ALA A 126 -3.68 0.33 0.51
CA ALA A 126 -4.97 0.24 -0.18
C ALA A 126 -4.77 0.50 -1.67
N LEU A 127 -5.28 -0.41 -2.51
CA LEU A 127 -5.45 -0.17 -3.93
C LEU A 127 -6.88 0.33 -4.18
N THR A 128 -6.97 1.47 -4.87
CA THR A 128 -8.25 2.14 -5.16
C THR A 128 -8.79 1.91 -6.57
N SER A 129 -7.98 1.28 -7.42
CA SER A 129 -8.35 0.94 -8.79
C SER A 129 -7.82 -0.45 -9.12
N LEU A 130 -8.65 -1.24 -9.80
CA LEU A 130 -8.29 -2.54 -10.36
C LEU A 130 -8.67 -2.57 -11.83
N ASP A 131 -7.69 -2.80 -12.70
CA ASP A 131 -7.92 -3.02 -14.12
C ASP A 131 -7.50 -4.42 -14.52
N PRO A 132 -8.47 -5.34 -14.74
CA PRO A 132 -8.18 -6.70 -15.18
C PRO A 132 -7.87 -6.80 -16.67
N GLY A 133 -7.94 -5.70 -17.44
CA GLY A 133 -7.66 -5.70 -18.88
C GLY A 133 -8.87 -5.92 -19.80
N GLY A 134 -10.08 -6.09 -19.25
CA GLY A 134 -11.33 -6.30 -20.00
C GLY A 134 -12.03 -5.01 -20.47
N ASP A 135 -13.36 -4.96 -20.46
CA ASP A 135 -14.12 -3.76 -20.88
C ASP A 135 -14.38 -2.76 -19.76
N PHE A 136 -14.05 -3.15 -18.52
CA PHE A 136 -14.29 -2.36 -17.33
C PHE A 136 -13.03 -2.20 -16.50
N VAL A 137 -12.94 -1.05 -15.84
CA VAL A 137 -12.03 -0.76 -14.72
C VAL A 137 -12.87 -0.64 -13.47
N PHE A 138 -12.37 -1.13 -12.35
CA PHE A 138 -13.11 -1.15 -11.09
C PHE A 138 -12.50 -0.18 -10.10
N ASP A 139 -13.32 0.68 -9.53
CA ASP A 139 -12.98 1.44 -8.33
C ASP A 139 -13.11 0.46 -7.16
N THR A 140 -12.03 0.29 -6.42
CA THR A 140 -11.95 -0.71 -5.35
C THR A 140 -11.52 -0.07 -4.04
N TRP A 141 -11.77 -0.77 -2.94
CA TRP A 141 -11.06 -0.57 -1.70
C TRP A 141 -10.44 -1.92 -1.34
N TYR A 142 -9.24 -2.14 -1.88
CA TYR A 142 -8.53 -3.39 -1.72
C TYR A 142 -7.34 -3.21 -0.79
N VAL A 143 -7.57 -3.50 0.49
CA VAL A 143 -6.58 -3.38 1.56
C VAL A 143 -5.76 -4.66 1.62
N ARG A 144 -4.45 -4.49 1.61
CA ARG A 144 -3.47 -5.58 1.68
C ARG A 144 -2.42 -5.31 2.76
N ILE A 145 -1.93 -6.38 3.36
CA ILE A 145 -0.75 -6.35 4.22
C ILE A 145 0.47 -6.72 3.37
N ASN A 146 1.49 -5.88 3.44
CA ASN A 146 2.72 -5.99 2.67
C ASN A 146 3.84 -6.46 3.60
N LEU A 147 4.54 -7.53 3.21
CA LEU A 147 5.70 -8.05 3.90
C LEU A 147 6.93 -7.92 3.00
N PRO A 148 8.05 -7.37 3.50
CA PRO A 148 9.25 -7.22 2.71
C PRO A 148 9.86 -8.59 2.40
N LYS A 149 10.41 -8.71 1.20
CA LYS A 149 11.25 -9.84 0.78
C LYS A 149 12.71 -9.54 1.03
N GLU A 150 13.52 -10.59 1.08
CA GLU A 150 14.98 -10.46 1.19
C GLU A 150 15.60 -9.82 -0.07
N ASP A 151 14.98 -9.99 -1.24
CA ASP A 151 15.41 -9.39 -2.52
C ASP A 151 14.98 -7.92 -2.69
N GLY A 152 14.37 -7.32 -1.67
CA GLY A 152 13.83 -5.95 -1.71
C GLY A 152 12.44 -5.84 -2.35
N GLY A 153 11.85 -6.95 -2.83
CA GLY A 153 10.46 -7.00 -3.25
C GLY A 153 9.48 -7.05 -2.08
N ILE A 154 8.18 -7.22 -2.39
CA ILE A 154 7.10 -7.28 -1.39
C ILE A 154 6.19 -8.49 -1.68
N TYR A 155 5.81 -9.23 -0.64
CA TYR A 155 4.65 -10.11 -0.66
C TYR A 155 3.43 -9.34 -0.17
N SER A 156 2.35 -9.34 -0.94
CA SER A 156 1.10 -8.69 -0.56
C SER A 156 0.00 -9.72 -0.36
N PHE A 157 -0.69 -9.63 0.77
CA PHE A 157 -1.79 -10.52 1.13
C PHE A 157 -3.08 -9.71 1.37
N PRO A 158 -4.22 -10.13 0.83
CA PRO A 158 -5.48 -9.42 1.02
C PRO A 158 -5.91 -9.45 2.48
N VAL A 159 -6.35 -8.30 2.99
CA VAL A 159 -6.99 -8.16 4.29
C VAL A 159 -8.48 -7.89 4.13
N ARG A 160 -8.83 -6.93 3.27
CA ARG A 160 -10.21 -6.54 3.00
C ARG A 160 -10.34 -6.17 1.53
N SER A 161 -11.37 -6.70 0.87
CA SER A 161 -11.68 -6.37 -0.51
C SER A 161 -13.10 -5.87 -0.65
N ARG A 162 -13.26 -4.74 -1.33
CA ARG A 162 -14.57 -4.23 -1.73
C ARG A 162 -14.49 -3.64 -3.13
N ILE A 163 -15.41 -4.06 -4.00
CA ILE A 163 -15.66 -3.36 -5.26
C ILE A 163 -16.66 -2.26 -4.96
N VAL A 164 -16.31 -1.03 -5.32
CA VAL A 164 -17.15 0.17 -5.08
C VAL A 164 -18.01 0.44 -6.30
N ARG A 165 -17.38 0.48 -7.48
CA ARG A 165 -18.03 0.77 -8.76
C ARG A 165 -17.27 0.12 -9.90
N SER A 166 -17.99 -0.22 -10.98
CA SER A 166 -17.39 -0.51 -12.29
C SER A 166 -17.56 0.70 -13.21
N ARG A 167 -16.52 0.99 -13.99
CA ARG A 167 -16.49 2.05 -15.00
C ARG A 167 -16.11 1.45 -16.35
N PRO A 168 -16.86 1.74 -17.43
CA PRO A 168 -16.43 1.36 -18.78
C PRO A 168 -15.06 1.96 -19.09
N VAL A 169 -14.22 1.23 -19.82
CA VAL A 169 -12.90 1.70 -20.26
C VAL A 169 -12.98 3.06 -20.97
N ALA A 170 -14.03 3.30 -21.75
CA ALA A 170 -14.25 4.56 -22.45
C ALA A 170 -14.51 5.75 -21.50
N GLU A 171 -15.19 5.52 -20.36
CA GLU A 171 -15.37 6.53 -19.31
C GLU A 171 -14.02 6.89 -18.69
N VAL A 172 -13.24 5.87 -18.29
CA VAL A 172 -11.92 6.07 -17.67
C VAL A 172 -10.94 6.76 -18.61
N ALA A 173 -10.94 6.42 -19.90
CA ALA A 173 -10.12 7.09 -20.91
C ALA A 173 -10.46 8.59 -21.00
N ARG A 174 -11.75 8.93 -21.00
CA ARG A 174 -12.21 10.33 -21.07
C ARG A 174 -11.81 11.11 -19.82
N ASP A 175 -12.01 10.55 -18.63
CA ASP A 175 -11.62 11.18 -17.38
C ASP A 175 -10.11 11.44 -17.32
N LEU A 176 -9.30 10.46 -17.75
CA LEU A 176 -7.84 10.57 -17.77
C LEU A 176 -7.35 11.62 -18.78
N GLU A 177 -8.04 11.75 -19.92
CA GLU A 177 -7.76 12.79 -20.91
C GLU A 177 -8.04 14.19 -20.35
N VAL A 178 -9.17 14.39 -19.66
CA VAL A 178 -9.48 15.65 -18.96
C VAL A 178 -8.43 15.95 -17.89
N GLN A 179 -8.02 14.94 -17.12
CA GLN A 179 -6.99 15.09 -16.09
C GLN A 179 -5.62 15.51 -16.68
N LEU A 180 -5.20 14.90 -17.79
CA LEU A 180 -3.96 15.23 -18.51
C LEU A 180 -3.97 16.64 -19.11
N GLN A 181 -5.15 17.14 -19.50
CA GLN A 181 -5.33 18.52 -19.96
C GLN A 181 -5.24 19.52 -18.79
N ALA A 182 -5.86 19.20 -17.66
CA ALA A 182 -5.84 20.05 -16.47
C ALA A 182 -4.44 20.17 -15.83
N MET A 183 -3.58 19.17 -16.03
CA MET A 183 -2.21 19.14 -15.51
C MET A 183 -1.20 19.04 -16.66
N PRO A 184 -0.87 20.16 -17.33
CA PRO A 184 0.04 20.14 -18.47
C PRO A 184 1.46 19.67 -18.12
N GLN A 185 1.97 20.01 -16.93
CA GLN A 185 3.32 19.67 -16.49
C GLN A 185 3.29 19.05 -15.08
N PHE A 186 3.26 17.73 -14.99
CA PHE A 186 3.45 17.01 -13.73
C PHE A 186 4.44 15.84 -13.90
N PRO A 187 5.29 15.56 -12.89
CA PRO A 187 6.17 14.41 -12.90
C PRO A 187 5.39 13.11 -13.10
N GLY A 188 5.84 12.26 -14.01
CA GLY A 188 5.17 10.99 -14.31
C GLY A 188 4.04 11.06 -15.33
N ARG A 189 3.82 12.21 -15.99
CA ARG A 189 2.82 12.40 -17.06
C ARG A 189 2.85 11.32 -18.13
N TYR A 190 4.03 10.95 -18.59
CA TYR A 190 4.22 9.92 -19.62
C TYR A 190 3.50 8.59 -19.28
N ARG A 191 3.44 8.20 -17.99
CA ARG A 191 2.74 6.98 -17.56
C ARG A 191 1.23 7.09 -17.72
N LEU A 192 0.67 8.27 -17.45
CA LEU A 192 -0.76 8.53 -17.65
C LEU A 192 -1.09 8.58 -19.14
N GLU A 193 -0.18 9.10 -19.99
CA GLU A 193 -0.34 9.10 -21.45
C GLU A 193 -0.28 7.68 -22.03
N GLU A 194 0.70 6.86 -21.63
CA GLU A 194 0.76 5.43 -21.99
C GLU A 194 -0.51 4.69 -21.58
N ARG A 195 -0.99 4.95 -20.37
CA ARG A 195 -2.24 4.39 -19.86
C ARG A 195 -3.44 4.81 -20.71
N LEU A 196 -3.53 6.09 -21.07
CA LEU A 196 -4.59 6.61 -21.93
C LEU A 196 -4.57 5.94 -23.31
N GLN A 197 -3.39 5.78 -23.92
CA GLN A 197 -3.24 5.09 -25.21
C GLN A 197 -3.74 3.64 -25.12
N LEU A 198 -3.37 2.91 -24.06
CA LEU A 198 -3.84 1.54 -23.84
C LEU A 198 -5.37 1.46 -23.71
N LEU A 199 -5.99 2.38 -22.96
CA LEU A 199 -7.45 2.43 -22.79
C LEU A 199 -8.18 2.79 -24.10
N LYS A 200 -7.64 3.74 -24.88
CA LYS A 200 -8.18 4.08 -26.20
C LYS A 200 -8.09 2.89 -27.17
N GLY A 201 -6.97 2.16 -27.17
CA GLY A 201 -6.82 0.94 -27.97
C GLY A 201 -7.89 -0.12 -27.65
N ARG A 202 -8.16 -0.36 -26.36
CA ARG A 202 -9.23 -1.27 -25.92
C ARG A 202 -10.63 -0.80 -26.33
N THR A 203 -10.89 0.50 -26.22
CA THR A 203 -12.18 1.10 -26.63
C THR A 203 -12.45 0.85 -28.12
N LEU A 204 -11.43 0.97 -28.97
CA LEU A 204 -11.55 0.71 -30.41
C LEU A 204 -11.81 -0.76 -30.72
N LEU A 205 -11.23 -1.68 -29.94
CA LEU A 205 -11.47 -3.12 -30.10
C LEU A 205 -12.89 -3.49 -29.71
N ALA A 206 -13.39 -2.95 -28.59
CA ALA A 206 -14.75 -3.19 -28.12
C ALA A 206 -15.82 -2.72 -29.14
N ALA A 207 -15.56 -1.62 -29.87
CA ALA A 207 -16.48 -1.10 -30.88
C ALA A 207 -16.59 -1.93 -32.17
N ARG A 208 -15.75 -2.97 -32.35
CA ARG A 208 -15.76 -3.85 -33.52
C ARG A 208 -16.59 -5.13 -33.33
N HIS A 209 -17.11 -5.35 -32.13
CA HIS A 209 -17.93 -6.49 -31.75
C HIS A 209 -19.38 -6.04 -31.54
#